data_AF-A0AAD8IT19-F1
#
_entry.id   AF-A0AAD8IT19-F1
#
_cell.length_a   1.000
_cell.length_b   1.000
_cell.length_c   1.000
_cell.angle_alpha   90.00
_cell.angle_beta   90.00
_cell.angle_gamma   90.00
#
_symmetry.space_group_name_H-M   'P 1'
#
loop_
_entity.id
_entity.type
_entity.pdbx_description
1 polymer ?
#
loop_
_entity_poly.entity_id
_entity_poly.type
_entity_poly.pdbx_seq_one_letter_code
_entity_poly.pdbx_strand_id
1 'polypeptide(L)'
;MTFNQAHILMSQQAKKEKKGKVDSLLEAVYAASDRIANQFEASTKLLIAAEEDILLKKKQLNEELSKIPNLKVLQKLQVAKRIANDEDLMILFFAAPAEEKIVFVNAIIDNEI
;
A
#
# COMPACT_ATOMS: atom_id res chain seq x y z
N MET A 1 -49.69 47.07 -0.17
CA MET A 1 -48.72 46.50 0.78
C MET A 1 -48.16 45.15 0.27
N THR A 2 -47.60 45.09 -0.93
CA THR A 2 -47.22 43.81 -1.59
C THR A 2 -45.72 43.67 -1.86
N PHE A 3 -44.98 44.79 -1.99
CA PHE A 3 -43.56 44.78 -2.34
C PHE A 3 -42.65 44.21 -1.23
N ASN A 4 -42.92 44.53 0.03
CA ASN A 4 -42.10 44.04 1.15
C ASN A 4 -42.25 42.53 1.40
N GLN A 5 -43.41 41.96 1.09
CA GLN A 5 -43.68 40.54 1.33
C GLN A 5 -42.98 39.64 0.29
N ALA A 6 -42.90 40.10 -0.96
CA ALA A 6 -42.16 39.42 -2.03
C ALA A 6 -40.65 39.35 -1.74
N HIS A 7 -40.06 40.44 -1.25
CA HIS A 7 -38.63 40.49 -0.94
C HIS A 7 -38.25 39.54 0.22
N ILE A 8 -39.11 39.44 1.23
CA ILE A 8 -38.92 38.52 2.36
C ILE A 8 -38.99 37.06 1.88
N LEU A 9 -39.95 36.71 1.03
CA LEU A 9 -40.11 35.36 0.47
C LEU A 9 -38.90 34.93 -0.38
N MET A 10 -38.41 35.82 -1.26
CA MET A 10 -37.22 35.53 -2.08
C MET A 10 -35.96 35.33 -1.21
N SER A 11 -35.80 36.12 -0.13
CA SER A 11 -34.68 35.96 0.80
C SER A 11 -34.71 34.63 1.58
N GLN A 12 -35.92 34.13 1.89
CA GLN A 12 -36.10 32.86 2.59
C GLN A 12 -35.88 31.66 1.65
N GLN A 13 -36.32 31.74 0.39
CA GLN A 13 -36.04 30.74 -0.63
C GLN A 13 -34.53 30.63 -0.90
N ALA A 14 -33.84 31.76 -1.10
CA ALA A 14 -32.39 31.76 -1.32
C ALA A 14 -31.60 31.15 -0.15
N LYS A 15 -32.06 31.35 1.10
CA LYS A 15 -31.45 30.70 2.29
C LYS A 15 -31.70 29.19 2.32
N LYS A 16 -32.90 28.73 1.96
CA LYS A 16 -33.22 27.29 1.88
C LYS A 16 -32.45 26.58 0.78
N GLU A 17 -32.33 27.19 -0.40
CA GLU A 17 -31.53 26.64 -1.51
C GLU A 17 -30.05 26.56 -1.15
N LYS A 18 -29.49 27.59 -0.50
CA LYS A 18 -28.10 27.54 0.01
C LYS A 18 -27.91 26.44 1.05
N LYS A 19 -28.86 26.25 1.97
CA LYS A 19 -28.80 25.19 2.97
C LYS A 19 -28.84 23.80 2.33
N GLY A 20 -29.76 23.56 1.41
CA GLY A 20 -29.84 22.29 0.68
C GLY A 20 -28.60 22.00 -0.17
N LYS A 21 -27.96 23.04 -0.73
CA LYS A 21 -26.70 22.89 -1.48
C LYS A 21 -25.52 22.52 -0.56
N VAL A 22 -25.46 23.10 0.64
CA VAL A 22 -24.46 22.73 1.66
C VAL A 22 -24.66 21.30 2.15
N ASP A 23 -25.91 20.90 2.42
CA ASP A 23 -26.23 19.52 2.83
C ASP A 23 -25.84 18.53 1.72
N SER A 24 -26.11 18.85 0.45
CA SER A 24 -25.70 18.00 -0.69
C SER A 24 -24.19 17.87 -0.85
N LEU A 25 -23.44 18.94 -0.53
CA LEU A 25 -21.98 18.94 -0.58
C LEU A 25 -21.43 18.07 0.56
N LEU A 26 -22.01 18.17 1.74
CA LEU A 26 -21.62 17.38 2.91
C LEU A 26 -21.83 15.89 2.66
N GLU A 27 -22.99 15.50 2.09
CA GLU A 27 -23.27 14.13 1.69
C GLU A 27 -22.28 13.62 0.63
N ALA A 28 -21.95 14.45 -0.36
CA ALA A 28 -20.94 14.10 -1.36
C ALA A 28 -19.55 13.89 -0.76
N VAL A 29 -19.16 14.71 0.23
CA VAL A 29 -17.89 14.56 0.95
C VAL A 29 -17.88 13.29 1.79
N TYR A 30 -18.99 12.95 2.47
CA TYR A 30 -19.09 11.70 3.21
C TYR A 30 -19.01 10.48 2.29
N ALA A 31 -19.76 10.47 1.19
CA ALA A 31 -19.70 9.39 0.21
C ALA A 31 -18.31 9.24 -0.42
N ALA A 32 -17.62 10.35 -0.68
CA ALA A 32 -16.23 10.32 -1.16
C ALA A 32 -15.28 9.75 -0.10
N SER A 33 -15.42 10.18 1.15
CA SER A 33 -14.60 9.72 2.28
C SER A 33 -14.77 8.22 2.53
N ASP A 34 -16.01 7.74 2.46
CA ASP A 34 -16.34 6.33 2.63
C ASP A 34 -15.77 5.46 1.49
N ARG A 35 -15.84 5.95 0.25
CA ARG A 35 -15.17 5.28 -0.89
C ARG A 35 -13.66 5.20 -0.72
N ILE A 36 -13.03 6.27 -0.25
CA ILE A 36 -11.59 6.30 0.00
C ILE A 36 -11.24 5.30 1.11
N ALA A 37 -11.96 5.29 2.22
CA ALA A 37 -11.72 4.36 3.33
C ALA A 37 -11.83 2.90 2.86
N ASN A 38 -12.86 2.57 2.09
CA ASN A 38 -13.05 1.23 1.52
C ASN A 38 -11.92 0.84 0.54
N GLN A 39 -11.42 1.78 -0.28
CA GLN A 39 -10.28 1.52 -1.16
C GLN A 39 -8.98 1.30 -0.40
N PHE A 40 -8.75 2.06 0.68
CA PHE A 40 -7.61 1.85 1.56
C PHE A 40 -7.69 0.48 2.24
N GLU A 41 -8.84 0.11 2.81
CA GLU A 41 -9.01 -1.19 3.44
C GLU A 41 -8.77 -2.35 2.46
N ALA A 42 -9.33 -2.26 1.24
CA ALA A 42 -9.12 -3.27 0.21
C ALA A 42 -7.63 -3.38 -0.18
N SER A 43 -6.94 -2.24 -0.34
CA SER A 43 -5.52 -2.21 -0.67
C SER A 43 -4.66 -2.78 0.46
N THR A 44 -4.99 -2.47 1.72
CA THR A 44 -4.30 -3.03 2.89
C THR A 44 -4.50 -4.53 3.00
N LYS A 45 -5.70 -5.05 2.74
CA LYS A 45 -5.95 -6.50 2.72
C LYS A 45 -5.13 -7.22 1.65
N LEU A 46 -5.04 -6.64 0.45
CA LEU A 46 -4.21 -7.18 -0.62
C LEU A 46 -2.72 -7.15 -0.25
N LEU A 47 -2.26 -6.09 0.41
CA LEU A 47 -0.88 -5.98 0.89
C LEU A 47 -0.56 -7.05 1.94
N ILE A 48 -1.44 -7.26 2.93
CA ILE A 48 -1.27 -8.31 3.94
C ILE A 48 -1.24 -9.69 3.29
N ALA A 49 -2.16 -9.96 2.36
CA ALA A 49 -2.19 -11.25 1.65
C ALA A 49 -0.91 -11.49 0.82
N ALA A 50 -0.36 -10.43 0.20
CA ALA A 50 0.92 -10.50 -0.49
C ALA A 50 2.07 -10.75 0.50
N GLU A 51 2.11 -10.05 1.63
CA GLU A 51 3.11 -10.26 2.69
C GLU A 51 3.08 -11.69 3.23
N GLU A 52 1.90 -12.29 3.43
CA GLU A 52 1.74 -13.68 3.88
C GLU A 52 2.29 -14.69 2.85
N ASP A 53 1.99 -14.51 1.56
CA ASP A 53 2.53 -15.36 0.47
C ASP A 53 4.06 -15.23 0.35
N ILE A 54 4.57 -14.01 0.48
CA ILE A 54 6.01 -13.72 0.51
C ILE A 54 6.68 -14.38 1.72
N LEU A 55 6.08 -14.30 2.91
CA LEU A 55 6.55 -14.96 4.12
C LEU A 55 6.62 -16.48 3.95
N LEU A 56 5.60 -17.07 3.31
CA LEU A 56 5.55 -18.50 2.99
C LEU A 56 6.67 -18.89 2.02
N LYS A 57 6.83 -18.16 0.91
CA LYS A 57 7.90 -18.37 -0.07
C LYS A 57 9.28 -18.21 0.54
N LYS A 58 9.47 -17.20 1.39
CA LYS A 58 10.72 -16.98 2.14
C LYS A 58 11.01 -18.16 3.08
N LYS A 59 10.00 -18.69 3.77
CA LYS A 59 10.15 -19.85 4.65
C LYS A 59 10.59 -21.08 3.86
N GLN A 60 9.93 -21.36 2.74
CA GLN A 60 10.28 -22.47 1.84
C GLN A 60 11.71 -22.31 1.30
N LEU A 61 12.08 -21.11 0.86
CA LEU A 61 13.43 -20.80 0.38
C LEU A 61 14.49 -21.04 1.47
N ASN A 62 14.25 -20.56 2.69
CA ASN A 62 15.18 -20.76 3.80
C ASN A 62 15.27 -22.23 4.23
N GLU A 63 14.16 -22.97 4.21
CA GLU A 63 14.16 -24.42 4.47
C GLU A 63 15.00 -25.17 3.42
N GLU A 64 14.86 -24.87 2.13
CA GLU A 64 15.68 -25.49 1.08
C GLU A 64 17.16 -25.08 1.18
N LEU A 65 17.45 -23.80 1.44
CA LEU A 65 18.82 -23.31 1.63
C LEU A 65 19.49 -23.91 2.88
N SER A 66 18.73 -24.25 3.92
CA SER A 66 19.27 -24.88 5.13
C SER A 66 19.74 -26.32 4.93
N LYS A 67 19.23 -27.01 3.88
CA LYS A 67 19.63 -28.38 3.52
C LYS A 67 21.01 -28.44 2.86
N ILE A 68 21.55 -27.30 2.47
CA ILE A 68 22.85 -27.22 1.80
C ILE A 68 23.87 -26.64 2.82
N PRO A 69 24.72 -27.48 3.41
CA PRO A 69 25.72 -27.01 4.36
C PRO A 69 26.76 -26.09 3.70
N ASN A 70 27.22 -25.08 4.43
CA ASN A 70 28.29 -24.12 4.04
C ASN A 70 27.97 -23.13 2.90
N LEU A 71 26.70 -22.77 2.68
CA LEU A 71 26.35 -21.67 1.77
C LEU A 71 26.82 -20.31 2.31
N LYS A 72 27.69 -19.65 1.55
CA LYS A 72 28.04 -18.23 1.77
C LYS A 72 26.82 -17.35 1.46
N VAL A 73 26.73 -16.19 2.11
CA VAL A 73 25.63 -15.22 1.95
C VAL A 73 25.37 -14.90 0.46
N LEU A 74 26.42 -14.60 -0.30
CA LEU A 74 26.33 -14.34 -1.75
C LEU A 74 25.68 -15.49 -2.53
N GLN A 75 26.03 -16.73 -2.21
CA GLN A 75 25.47 -17.90 -2.89
C GLN A 75 23.98 -18.08 -2.55
N LYS A 76 23.57 -17.76 -1.31
CA LYS A 76 22.14 -17.72 -0.94
C LYS A 76 21.38 -16.67 -1.76
N LEU A 77 21.99 -15.50 -1.97
CA LEU A 77 21.40 -14.42 -2.77
C LEU A 77 21.28 -14.79 -4.25
N GLN A 78 22.28 -15.43 -4.83
CA GLN A 78 22.23 -15.91 -6.22
C GLN A 78 21.15 -16.97 -6.42
N VAL A 79 20.96 -17.87 -5.44
CA VAL A 79 19.89 -18.87 -5.48
C VAL A 79 18.53 -18.18 -5.32
N ALA A 80 18.41 -17.23 -4.40
CA ALA A 80 17.18 -16.45 -4.23
C ALA A 80 16.78 -15.71 -5.52
N LYS A 81 17.73 -15.03 -6.19
CA LYS A 81 17.50 -14.38 -7.49
C LYS A 81 17.01 -15.33 -8.58
N ARG A 82 17.47 -16.58 -8.58
CA ARG A 82 17.04 -17.58 -9.59
C ARG A 82 15.62 -18.07 -9.37
N ILE A 83 15.09 -17.95 -8.16
CA ILE A 83 13.81 -18.54 -7.77
C ILE A 83 12.73 -17.45 -7.60
N ALA A 84 13.14 -16.23 -7.22
CA ALA A 84 12.27 -15.13 -6.89
C ALA A 84 12.36 -14.02 -7.96
N ASN A 85 11.27 -13.29 -8.17
CA ASN A 85 11.28 -12.12 -9.06
C ASN A 85 12.07 -10.96 -8.42
N ASP A 86 12.48 -9.96 -9.20
CA ASP A 86 13.26 -8.82 -8.69
C ASP A 86 12.56 -8.07 -7.52
N GLU A 87 11.22 -8.04 -7.51
CA GLU A 87 10.44 -7.47 -6.39
C GLU A 87 10.58 -8.28 -5.09
N ASP A 88 10.73 -9.60 -5.19
CA ASP A 88 10.88 -10.49 -4.02
C ASP A 88 12.31 -10.40 -3.42
N LEU A 89 13.31 -10.06 -4.24
CA LEU A 89 14.68 -9.79 -3.78
C LEU A 89 14.76 -8.58 -2.85
N MET A 90 13.95 -7.55 -3.08
CA MET A 90 13.85 -6.39 -2.19
C MET A 90 13.37 -6.77 -0.79
N ILE A 91 12.44 -7.72 -0.69
CA ILE A 91 11.96 -8.19 0.62
C ILE A 91 13.06 -8.95 1.37
N LEU A 92 13.88 -9.73 0.66
CA LEU A 92 15.03 -10.41 1.25
C LEU A 92 16.06 -9.41 1.80
N PHE A 93 16.30 -8.31 1.08
CA PHE A 93 17.19 -7.23 1.55
C PHE A 93 16.71 -6.58 2.85
N PHE A 94 15.42 -6.22 2.94
CA PHE A 94 14.92 -5.54 4.15
C PHE A 94 14.94 -6.44 5.38
N ALA A 95 14.74 -7.74 5.19
CA ALA A 95 14.71 -8.71 6.27
C ALA A 95 16.08 -9.33 6.64
N ALA A 96 17.14 -9.02 5.90
CA ALA A 96 18.49 -9.51 6.18
C ALA A 96 19.12 -8.78 7.40
N PRO A 97 19.99 -9.45 8.18
CA PRO A 97 20.84 -8.80 9.18
C PRO A 97 21.68 -7.67 8.57
N ALA A 98 22.06 -6.67 9.38
CA ALA A 98 22.82 -5.52 8.91
C ALA A 98 24.14 -5.92 8.23
N GLU A 99 24.80 -6.98 8.71
CA GLU A 99 26.05 -7.48 8.15
C GLU A 99 25.87 -8.09 6.75
N GLU A 100 24.72 -8.73 6.50
CA GLU A 100 24.41 -9.38 5.23
C GLU A 100 23.96 -8.37 4.15
N LYS A 101 23.40 -7.23 4.56
CA LYS A 101 23.00 -6.14 3.64
C LYS A 101 24.18 -5.57 2.87
N ILE A 102 25.37 -5.50 3.47
CA ILE A 102 26.59 -5.03 2.80
C ILE A 102 26.95 -5.99 1.66
N VAL A 103 26.88 -7.30 1.90
CA VAL A 103 27.13 -8.32 0.88
C VAL A 103 26.11 -8.21 -0.25
N PHE A 104 24.85 -7.92 0.07
CA PHE A 104 23.78 -7.73 -0.91
C PHE A 104 24.05 -6.52 -1.81
N VAL A 105 24.37 -5.35 -1.23
CA VAL A 105 24.63 -4.13 -1.99
C VAL A 105 25.84 -4.30 -2.90
N ASN A 106 26.92 -4.88 -2.39
CA ASN A 106 28.12 -5.14 -3.18
C ASN A 106 27.81 -6.08 -4.35
N ALA A 107 27.03 -7.14 -4.12
CA ALA A 107 26.65 -8.07 -5.18
C ALA A 107 25.79 -7.43 -6.29
N ILE A 108 24.95 -6.43 -5.97
CA ILE A 108 24.22 -5.65 -6.98
C ILE A 108 25.19 -4.75 -7.76
N ILE A 109 26.09 -4.04 -7.07
CA ILE A 109 27.06 -3.14 -7.69
C ILE A 109 28.00 -3.91 -8.64
N ASP A 110 28.44 -5.09 -8.20
CA ASP A 110 29.34 -5.97 -8.94
C ASP A 110 28.59 -6.80 -10.01
N ASN A 111 27.27 -6.62 -10.13
CA ASN A 111 26.40 -7.29 -11.10
C ASN A 111 26.43 -8.84 -10.98
N GLU A 112 26.64 -9.34 -9.76
CA GLU A 112 26.67 -10.76 -9.41
C GLU A 112 25.30 -11.33 -9.03
N ILE A 113 24.35 -10.43 -8.72
CA ILE A 113 22.91 -10.66 -8.55
C ILE A 113 22.13 -9.54 -9.21
#